data_AF-A0A9N9BRS7-F1
#
_entry.id   AF-A0A9N9BRS7-F1
#
_cell.length_a   1.000
_cell.length_b   1.000
_cell.length_c   1.000
_cell.angle_alpha   90.00
_cell.angle_beta   90.00
_cell.angle_gamma   90.00
#
_symmetry.space_group_name_H-M   'P 1'
#
loop_
_entity.id
_entity.type
_entity.pdbx_description
1 polymer ?
#
loop_
_entity_poly.entity_id
_entity_poly.type
_entity_poly.pdbx_seq_one_letter_code
_entity_poly.pdbx_strand_id
1 'polypeptide(L)'
;SKKTKEQFKKYLERIEDPKNNQEVNYDLPENPTPLQVAKFDICQRILAYQQDNNLTDEELAERINLSIPELEEILFCQIEKFTLDRLMTYANSLFNPSQIKITITKPLLRKRTPLYAR
;
A
#
# COMPACT_ATOMS: atom_id res chain seq x y z
N SER A 1 -12.90 -28.54 12.02
CA SER A 1 -12.26 -29.51 12.95
C SER A 1 -11.74 -28.76 14.19
N LYS A 2 -11.62 -29.41 15.36
CA LYS A 2 -10.95 -28.81 16.55
C LYS A 2 -9.56 -28.25 16.20
N LYS A 3 -8.84 -28.96 15.32
CA LYS A 3 -7.51 -28.60 14.83
C LYS A 3 -7.47 -27.24 14.10
N THR A 4 -8.51 -26.93 13.32
CA THR A 4 -8.63 -25.65 12.58
C THR A 4 -8.86 -24.47 13.52
N LYS A 5 -9.68 -24.65 14.56
CA LYS A 5 -9.94 -23.59 15.56
C LYS A 5 -8.68 -23.25 16.35
N GLU A 6 -7.85 -24.24 16.64
CA GLU A 6 -6.62 -24.06 17.41
C GLU A 6 -5.51 -23.40 16.60
N GLN A 7 -5.41 -23.70 15.30
CA GLN A 7 -4.53 -22.96 14.38
C GLN A 7 -4.96 -21.49 14.22
N PHE A 8 -6.27 -21.26 14.06
CA PHE A 8 -6.80 -19.90 13.96
C PHE A 8 -6.56 -19.08 15.24
N LYS A 9 -6.72 -19.69 16.42
CA LYS A 9 -6.43 -19.03 17.70
C LYS A 9 -4.95 -18.62 17.82
N LYS A 10 -4.02 -19.49 17.44
CA LYS A 10 -2.59 -19.18 17.43
C LYS A 10 -2.23 -18.07 16.43
N TYR A 11 -2.94 -18.01 15.30
CA TYR A 11 -2.79 -16.92 14.34
C TYR A 11 -3.24 -15.58 14.94
N LEU A 12 -4.42 -15.54 15.59
CA LEU A 12 -4.90 -14.34 16.28
C LEU A 12 -3.93 -13.88 17.38
N GLU A 13 -3.48 -14.79 18.23
CA GLU A 13 -2.49 -14.50 19.28
C GLU A 13 -1.18 -13.93 18.71
N ARG A 14 -0.79 -14.34 17.50
CA ARG A 14 0.41 -13.82 16.82
C ARG A 14 0.18 -12.41 16.28
N ILE A 15 -0.93 -12.13 15.61
CA ILE A 15 -1.19 -10.80 15.01
C ILE A 15 -1.56 -9.74 16.07
N GLU A 16 -2.06 -10.17 17.23
CA GLU A 16 -2.37 -9.29 18.37
C GLU A 16 -1.14 -9.00 19.25
N ASP A 17 -0.03 -9.73 19.08
CA ASP A 17 1.19 -9.48 19.84
C ASP A 17 1.77 -8.10 19.45
N PRO A 18 1.85 -7.13 20.38
CA PRO A 18 2.42 -5.81 20.08
C PRO A 18 3.93 -5.84 19.76
N LYS A 19 4.61 -6.99 19.94
CA LYS A 19 5.98 -7.23 19.48
C LYS A 19 6.03 -7.82 18.06
N ASN A 20 4.89 -8.26 17.52
CA ASN A 20 4.78 -8.69 16.14
C ASN A 20 4.63 -7.47 15.23
N ASN A 21 5.78 -6.87 14.92
CA ASN A 21 5.86 -5.65 14.11
C ASN A 21 5.83 -5.96 12.60
N GLN A 22 5.60 -7.21 12.22
CA GLN A 22 5.84 -7.71 10.86
C GLN A 22 4.66 -7.49 9.90
N GLU A 23 3.45 -7.25 10.41
CA GLU A 23 2.22 -7.28 9.60
C GLU A 23 1.36 -6.02 9.82
N VAL A 24 1.97 -4.84 9.81
CA VAL A 24 1.24 -3.57 9.93
C VAL A 24 1.24 -2.86 8.58
N ASN A 25 0.06 -2.56 8.05
CA ASN A 25 -0.06 -1.66 6.90
C ASN A 25 0.30 -0.25 7.36
N TYR A 26 1.30 0.36 6.72
CA TYR A 26 1.76 1.69 7.10
C TYR A 26 0.85 2.74 6.50
N ASP A 27 0.23 3.57 7.34
CA ASP A 27 -0.55 4.71 6.88
C ASP A 27 0.36 5.87 6.46
N LEU A 28 -0.19 6.82 5.72
CA LEU A 28 0.48 8.08 5.40
C LEU A 28 0.76 8.89 6.68
N PRO A 29 1.86 9.67 6.73
CA PRO A 29 2.10 10.61 7.81
C PRO A 29 1.02 11.69 7.85
N GLU A 30 0.85 12.38 8.99
CA GLU A 30 -0.22 13.38 9.22
C GLU A 30 -0.32 14.47 8.14
N ASN A 31 0.82 14.89 7.58
CA ASN A 31 0.91 15.88 6.51
C ASN A 31 1.76 15.33 5.36
N PRO A 32 1.21 14.44 4.52
CA PRO A 32 2.00 13.75 3.50
C PRO A 32 2.32 14.70 2.35
N THR A 33 3.52 14.56 1.82
CA THR A 33 3.90 15.24 0.57
C THR A 33 3.14 14.64 -0.62
N PRO A 34 2.94 15.38 -1.74
CA PRO A 34 2.35 14.82 -2.94
C PRO A 34 3.09 13.57 -3.46
N LEU A 35 4.41 13.51 -3.26
CA LEU A 35 5.23 12.36 -3.62
C LEU A 35 4.91 11.13 -2.77
N GLN A 36 4.74 11.30 -1.45
CA GLN A 36 4.35 10.21 -0.54
C GLN A 36 2.97 9.67 -0.89
N VAL A 37 2.01 10.56 -1.16
CA VAL A 37 0.66 10.17 -1.62
C VAL A 37 0.75 9.35 -2.92
N ALA A 38 1.52 9.82 -3.91
CA ALA A 38 1.66 9.12 -5.17
C ALA A 38 2.28 7.71 -5.00
N LYS A 39 3.31 7.56 -4.16
CA LYS A 39 3.90 6.25 -3.86
C LYS A 39 2.91 5.33 -3.16
N PHE A 40 2.18 5.86 -2.17
CA PHE A 40 1.18 5.10 -1.41
C PHE A 40 0.06 4.61 -2.32
N ASP A 41 -0.46 5.48 -3.20
CA ASP A 41 -1.49 5.12 -4.18
C ASP A 41 -1.03 3.97 -5.11
N ILE A 42 0.25 3.93 -5.49
CA ILE A 42 0.78 2.84 -6.30
C ILE A 42 0.85 1.53 -5.49
N CYS A 43 1.36 1.57 -4.26
CA CYS A 43 1.36 0.39 -3.37
C CYS A 43 -0.06 -0.18 -3.18
N GLN A 44 -1.05 0.68 -2.92
CA GLN A 44 -2.45 0.30 -2.79
C GLN A 44 -3.01 -0.33 -4.06
N ARG A 45 -2.65 0.19 -5.24
CA ARG A 45 -3.06 -0.41 -6.52
C ARG A 45 -2.44 -1.79 -6.72
N ILE A 46 -1.18 -1.98 -6.39
CA ILE A 46 -0.50 -3.30 -6.48
C ILE A 46 -1.19 -4.31 -5.55
N LEU A 47 -1.49 -3.90 -4.31
CA LEU A 47 -2.23 -4.74 -3.35
C LEU A 47 -3.64 -5.08 -3.88
N ALA A 48 -4.38 -4.11 -4.40
CA ALA A 48 -5.69 -4.34 -4.99
C ALA A 48 -5.61 -5.32 -6.18
N TYR A 49 -4.59 -5.17 -7.05
CA TYR A 49 -4.36 -6.11 -8.15
C TYR A 49 -4.15 -7.54 -7.65
N GLN A 50 -3.38 -7.73 -6.57
CA GLN A 50 -3.19 -9.04 -5.96
C GLN A 50 -4.52 -9.67 -5.56
N GLN A 51 -5.34 -8.90 -4.84
CA GLN A 51 -6.62 -9.32 -4.29
C GLN A 51 -7.63 -9.62 -5.39
N ASP A 52 -7.76 -8.72 -6.37
CA ASP A 52 -8.69 -8.85 -7.49
C ASP A 52 -8.38 -10.07 -8.37
N ASN A 53 -7.11 -10.49 -8.42
CA ASN A 53 -6.67 -11.66 -9.19
C ASN A 53 -6.47 -12.92 -8.32
N ASN A 54 -6.75 -12.86 -7.01
CA ASN A 54 -6.53 -13.95 -6.05
C ASN A 54 -5.11 -14.55 -6.11
N LEU A 55 -4.09 -13.70 -6.26
CA LEU A 55 -2.69 -14.15 -6.33
C LEU A 55 -2.12 -14.39 -4.94
N THR A 56 -1.27 -15.41 -4.80
CA THR A 56 -0.40 -15.52 -3.62
C THR A 56 0.73 -14.47 -3.67
N ASP A 57 1.42 -14.28 -2.55
CA ASP A 57 2.59 -13.41 -2.50
C ASP A 57 3.69 -13.91 -3.45
N GLU A 58 3.88 -15.23 -3.55
CA GLU A 58 4.86 -15.84 -4.46
C GLU A 58 4.54 -15.56 -5.93
N GLU A 59 3.29 -15.76 -6.34
CA GLU A 59 2.85 -15.52 -7.71
C GLU A 59 3.00 -14.04 -8.10
N LEU A 60 2.68 -13.13 -7.18
CA LEU A 60 2.84 -11.71 -7.42
C LEU A 60 4.32 -11.31 -7.50
N ALA A 61 5.15 -11.82 -6.58
CA ALA A 61 6.58 -11.54 -6.53
C ALA A 61 7.28 -11.98 -7.82
N GLU A 62 6.93 -13.15 -8.35
CA GLU A 62 7.43 -13.64 -9.63
C GLU A 62 7.03 -12.71 -10.79
N ARG A 63 5.78 -12.24 -10.83
CA ARG A 63 5.29 -11.35 -11.90
C ARG A 63 6.01 -10.01 -11.96
N ILE A 64 6.40 -9.45 -10.83
CA ILE A 64 7.12 -8.16 -10.76
C ILE A 64 8.62 -8.31 -10.50
N ASN A 65 9.13 -9.56 -10.52
CA ASN A 65 10.52 -9.92 -10.33
C ASN A 65 11.13 -9.34 -9.03
N LEU A 66 10.46 -9.61 -7.91
CA LEU A 66 10.89 -9.24 -6.56
C LEU A 66 11.11 -10.47 -5.68
N SER A 67 11.89 -10.28 -4.61
CA SER A 67 11.88 -11.22 -3.50
C SER A 67 10.60 -11.08 -2.66
N ILE A 68 10.17 -12.13 -1.96
CA ILE A 68 9.00 -12.07 -1.06
C ILE A 68 9.11 -10.94 -0.02
N PRO A 69 10.25 -10.76 0.68
CA PRO A 69 10.36 -9.67 1.65
C PRO A 69 10.23 -8.28 1.01
N GLU A 70 10.78 -8.07 -0.18
CA GLU A 70 10.61 -6.79 -0.89
C GLU A 70 9.17 -6.57 -1.35
N LEU A 71 8.47 -7.63 -1.77
CA LEU A 71 7.05 -7.55 -2.08
C LEU A 71 6.23 -7.17 -0.85
N GLU A 72 6.46 -7.84 0.29
CA GLU A 72 5.75 -7.55 1.54
C GLU A 72 5.91 -6.07 1.93
N GLU A 73 7.09 -5.49 1.77
CA GLU A 73 7.30 -4.05 2.00
C GLU A 73 6.42 -3.15 1.11
N ILE A 74 6.14 -3.57 -0.13
CA ILE A 74 5.18 -2.88 -1.02
C ILE A 74 3.74 -3.08 -0.54
N LEU A 75 3.36 -4.32 -0.21
CA LEU A 75 2.00 -4.67 0.24
C LEU A 75 1.63 -3.98 1.55
N PHE A 76 2.62 -3.78 2.44
CA PHE A 76 2.49 -3.01 3.67
C PHE A 76 2.70 -1.50 3.48
N CYS A 77 2.84 -1.01 2.25
CA CYS A 77 2.99 0.42 1.95
C CYS A 77 4.17 1.12 2.65
N GLN A 78 5.33 0.46 2.77
CA GLN A 78 6.56 1.05 3.32
C GLN A 78 7.22 2.04 2.33
N ILE A 79 6.50 3.12 1.98
CA ILE A 79 6.81 4.04 0.88
C ILE A 79 8.18 4.73 0.94
N GLU A 80 8.80 4.79 2.12
CA GLU A 80 10.13 5.39 2.29
C GLU A 80 11.26 4.49 1.77
N LYS A 81 11.00 3.19 1.59
CA LYS A 81 11.98 2.22 1.05
C LYS A 81 12.07 2.23 -0.47
N PHE A 82 11.10 2.85 -1.16
CA PHE A 82 11.01 2.81 -2.61
C PHE A 82 11.05 4.21 -3.23
N THR A 83 11.71 4.33 -4.39
CA THR A 83 11.57 5.50 -5.26
C THR A 83 10.27 5.39 -6.07
N LEU A 84 9.73 6.53 -6.52
CA LEU A 84 8.54 6.53 -7.37
C LEU A 84 8.77 5.76 -8.67
N ASP A 85 9.95 5.93 -9.29
CA ASP A 85 10.36 5.23 -10.51
C ASP A 85 10.36 3.70 -10.35
N ARG A 86 10.89 3.21 -9.23
CA ARG A 86 10.92 1.77 -8.92
C ARG A 86 9.49 1.21 -8.76
N LEU A 87 8.61 1.92 -8.06
CA LEU A 87 7.20 1.52 -7.94
C LEU A 87 6.46 1.55 -9.28
N MET A 88 6.72 2.56 -10.13
CA MET A 88 6.13 2.63 -11.47
C MET A 88 6.57 1.46 -12.36
N THR A 89 7.82 1.02 -12.24
CA THR A 89 8.32 -0.17 -12.96
C THR A 89 7.49 -1.41 -12.59
N TYR A 90 7.25 -1.65 -11.30
CA TYR A 90 6.45 -2.78 -10.84
C TYR A 90 4.98 -2.66 -11.26
N ALA A 91 4.40 -1.48 -11.13
CA ALA A 91 3.03 -1.23 -11.59
C ALA A 91 2.88 -1.49 -13.09
N ASN A 92 3.84 -1.06 -13.92
CA ASN A 92 3.79 -1.27 -15.36
C ASN A 92 3.84 -2.75 -15.75
N SER A 93 4.53 -3.60 -14.97
CA SER A 93 4.51 -5.05 -15.19
C SER A 93 3.12 -5.67 -14.94
N LEU A 94 2.30 -5.08 -14.07
CA LEU A 94 0.98 -5.60 -13.70
C LEU A 94 -0.17 -5.02 -14.53
N PHE A 95 -0.11 -3.72 -14.83
CA PHE A 95 -1.22 -2.96 -15.42
C PHE A 95 -1.07 -2.71 -16.92
N ASN A 96 -0.34 -3.56 -17.66
CA ASN A 96 -0.05 -3.33 -19.06
C ASN A 96 -1.27 -3.59 -19.97
N PRO A 97 -1.65 -2.65 -20.87
CA PRO A 97 -1.07 -1.33 -21.09
C PRO A 97 -1.49 -0.32 -20.01
N SER A 98 -0.51 0.33 -19.38
CA SER A 98 -0.73 1.34 -18.35
C SER A 98 -0.65 2.76 -18.94
N GLN A 99 -1.38 3.70 -18.34
CA GLN A 99 -1.27 5.12 -18.64
C GLN A 99 -1.11 5.91 -17.35
N ILE A 100 -0.14 6.82 -17.33
CA ILE A 100 0.12 7.70 -16.20
C ILE A 100 -0.25 9.13 -16.59
N LYS A 101 -1.09 9.77 -15.77
CA LYS A 101 -1.47 11.18 -15.92
C LYS A 101 -1.04 11.96 -14.69
N ILE A 102 -0.13 12.92 -14.87
CA ILE A 102 0.30 13.84 -13.81
C ILE A 102 -0.48 15.15 -13.96
N THR A 103 -1.16 15.59 -12.90
CA THR A 103 -1.85 16.88 -12.88
C THR A 103 -1.31 17.72 -11.74
N ILE A 104 -0.68 18.85 -12.05
CA ILE A 104 -0.16 19.80 -11.05
C ILE A 104 -1.22 20.90 -10.88
N THR A 105 -1.79 21.00 -9.69
CA THR A 105 -2.76 22.05 -9.35
C THR A 105 -2.29 22.86 -8.15
N LYS A 106 -2.71 24.13 -8.08
CA LYS A 106 -2.53 24.91 -6.84
C LYS A 106 -3.55 24.41 -5.82
N PRO A 107 -3.17 24.21 -4.55
CA PRO A 107 -4.13 23.87 -3.52
C PRO A 107 -5.20 24.95 -3.49
N LEU A 108 -6.46 24.54 -3.60
CA LEU A 108 -7.57 25.45 -3.38
C LEU A 108 -7.46 25.91 -1.93
N LEU A 109 -7.08 27.18 -1.73
CA LEU A 109 -7.18 27.80 -0.41
C LEU A 109 -8.63 27.61 0.03
N ARG A 110 -8.87 26.76 1.02
CA ARG A 110 -10.16 26.70 1.70
C ARG A 110 -10.39 28.11 2.25
N LYS A 111 -11.21 28.91 1.57
CA LYS A 111 -11.73 30.15 2.14
C LYS A 111 -12.49 29.71 3.38
N ARG A 112 -11.87 29.87 4.57
CA ARG A 112 -12.61 29.77 5.83
C ARG A 112 -13.63 30.89 5.76
N THR A 113 -14.91 30.56 5.54
CA THR A 113 -15.99 31.49 5.79
C THR A 113 -15.93 31.80 7.28
N PRO A 114 -15.67 33.05 7.72
CA PRO A 114 -15.70 33.36 9.13
C PRO A 114 -17.10 33.03 9.65
N LEU A 115 -17.16 32.28 10.76
CA LEU A 115 -18.40 31.82 11.40
C LEU A 115 -19.25 32.98 11.97
N TYR A 116 -18.79 34.23 11.82
CA TYR A 116 -19.40 35.44 12.33
C TYR A 116 -19.54 36.46 11.20
N ALA A 117 -20.40 36.16 10.24
CA ALA A 117 -20.98 37.14 9.34
C ALA A 117 -22.51 37.00 9.40
N ARG A 118 -23.08 37.53 10.48
CA ARG A 118 -24.49 37.91 10.60
C ARG A 118 -24.54 39.22 11.37
#